data_AF-A0A845JWU0-F1
#
_entry.id   AF-A0A845JWU0-F1
#
_cell.length_a   1.000
_cell.length_b   1.000
_cell.length_c   1.000
_cell.angle_alpha   90.00
_cell.angle_beta   90.00
_cell.angle_gamma   90.00
#
_symmetry.space_group_name_H-M   'P 1'
#
loop_
_entity.id
_entity.type
_entity.pdbx_description
1 polymer ?
#
loop_
_entity_poly.entity_id
_entity_poly.type
_entity_poly.pdbx_seq_one_letter_code
_entity_poly.pdbx_strand_id
1 'polypeptide(L)'
;MSALVIDLDYRRPESSWKNAEDWKLQEFLTCAFAWIFLGGVLAKIIPAMALILWYCVEALIYMVNSIRTLGAHRYQNPRENAMSYPSQMLDSVNIPGNKWMTPLWAPVGLRFHATHHLFPDLPYHALEEAHRRLILDQGESSLYGKTVCSGLLPTLNLLWKHAAN
;
A
#
# COMPACT_ATOMS: atom_id res chain seq x y z
N MET A 1 -11.92 0.83 8.03
CA MET A 1 -11.44 2.10 7.45
C MET A 1 -9.92 2.06 7.40
N SER A 2 -9.32 2.01 6.21
CA SER A 2 -7.86 1.93 6.04
C SER A 2 -7.23 3.33 5.93
N ALA A 3 -7.57 4.25 6.84
CA ALA A 3 -6.96 5.58 6.84
C ALA A 3 -5.51 5.49 7.36
N LEU A 4 -4.55 6.11 6.66
CA LEU A 4 -3.21 6.27 7.19
C LEU A 4 -3.24 7.42 8.21
N VAL A 5 -3.40 7.07 9.49
CA VAL A 5 -3.23 8.00 10.60
C VAL A 5 -1.90 7.68 11.26
N ILE A 6 -0.96 8.62 11.20
CA ILE A 6 0.30 8.53 11.94
C ILE A 6 0.04 9.09 13.33
N ASP A 7 -0.26 8.20 14.26
CA ASP A 7 -0.45 8.50 15.67
C ASP A 7 0.69 7.82 16.45
N LEU A 8 1.61 8.64 16.98
CA LEU A 8 2.76 8.17 17.75
C LEU A 8 2.36 7.66 19.14
N ASP A 9 1.18 8.08 19.64
CA ASP A 9 0.61 7.64 20.91
C ASP A 9 -0.28 6.42 20.74
N TYR A 10 -0.47 5.92 19.50
CA TYR A 10 -1.32 4.79 19.22
C TYR A 10 -0.88 3.55 20.00
N ARG A 11 -1.77 3.10 20.89
CA ARG A 11 -1.66 1.81 21.56
C ARG A 11 -2.56 0.81 20.86
N ARG A 12 -1.96 -0.22 20.27
CA ARG A 12 -2.69 -1.30 19.62
C ARG A 12 -3.64 -1.95 20.65
N PRO A 13 -4.96 -1.99 20.38
CA PRO A 13 -5.89 -2.69 21.26
C PRO A 13 -5.61 -4.20 21.21
N GLU A 14 -6.04 -4.92 22.26
CA GLU A 14 -6.00 -6.38 22.24
C GLU A 14 -6.76 -6.90 21.01
N SER A 15 -6.17 -7.91 20.36
CA SER A 15 -6.72 -8.42 19.12
C SER A 15 -8.05 -9.14 19.42
N SER A 16 -9.10 -8.79 18.67
CA SER A 16 -10.39 -9.50 18.72
C SER A 16 -10.38 -10.87 18.02
N TRP A 17 -9.25 -11.28 17.44
CA TRP A 17 -9.10 -12.50 16.66
C TRP A 17 -8.83 -13.72 17.56
N LYS A 18 -9.50 -14.84 17.27
CA LYS A 18 -9.39 -16.09 18.04
C LYS A 18 -7.98 -16.71 18.09
N ASN A 19 -7.08 -16.36 17.15
CA ASN A 19 -5.72 -16.90 17.04
C ASN A 19 -4.65 -15.83 17.30
N ALA A 20 -4.83 -15.03 18.34
CA ALA A 20 -3.96 -13.90 18.67
C ALA A 20 -2.57 -14.28 19.22
N GLU A 21 -2.26 -15.56 19.39
CA GLU A 21 -1.05 -16.04 20.07
C GLU A 21 0.06 -16.46 19.09
N ASP A 22 -0.30 -16.84 17.85
CA ASP A 22 0.65 -17.43 16.88
C ASP A 22 1.73 -16.47 16.40
N TRP A 23 1.50 -15.16 16.50
CA TRP A 23 2.48 -14.15 16.06
C TRP A 23 3.80 -14.24 16.84
N LYS A 24 3.76 -14.63 18.13
CA LYS A 24 4.98 -14.82 18.94
C LYS A 24 5.83 -15.97 18.39
N LEU A 25 5.17 -17.04 17.97
CA LEU A 25 5.83 -18.18 17.34
C LEU A 25 6.38 -17.80 15.96
N GLN A 26 5.61 -17.06 15.15
CA GLN A 26 6.07 -16.55 13.85
C GLN A 26 7.29 -15.63 14.01
N GLU A 27 7.28 -14.73 14.99
CA GLU A 27 8.41 -13.85 15.32
C GLU A 27 9.65 -14.68 15.69
N PHE A 28 9.51 -15.60 16.64
CA PHE A 28 10.60 -16.48 17.08
C PHE A 28 11.19 -17.28 15.92
N LEU A 29 10.35 -17.92 15.10
CA LEU A 29 10.80 -18.72 13.97
C LEU A 29 11.49 -17.86 12.90
N THR A 30 11.01 -16.63 12.68
CA THR A 30 11.64 -15.68 11.75
C THR A 30 13.01 -15.25 12.25
N CYS A 31 13.13 -14.89 13.54
CA CYS A 31 14.42 -14.56 14.15
C CYS A 31 15.40 -15.75 14.11
N ALA A 32 14.93 -16.94 14.46
CA ALA A 32 15.72 -18.16 14.43
C ALA A 32 16.22 -18.47 13.01
N PHE A 33 15.35 -18.34 12.00
CA PHE A 33 15.73 -18.50 10.60
C PHE A 33 16.83 -17.51 10.19
N ALA A 34 16.68 -16.23 10.52
CA ALA A 34 17.66 -15.20 10.20
C ALA A 34 19.02 -15.48 10.88
N TRP A 35 19.02 -15.90 12.15
CA TRP A 35 20.24 -16.26 12.87
C TRP A 35 20.91 -17.51 12.32
N ILE A 36 20.15 -18.55 11.98
CA ILE A 36 20.68 -19.77 11.36
C ILE A 36 21.32 -19.45 10.02
N PHE A 37 20.65 -18.64 9.19
CA PHE A 37 21.19 -18.21 7.90
C PHE A 37 22.50 -17.43 8.08
N LEU A 38 22.50 -16.41 8.95
CA LEU A 38 23.69 -15.59 9.20
C LEU A 38 24.83 -16.42 9.80
N GLY A 39 24.52 -17.32 10.74
CA GLY A 39 25.48 -18.27 11.30
C GLY A 39 26.05 -19.20 10.22
N GLY A 40 25.23 -19.68 9.29
CA GLY A 40 25.66 -20.47 8.13
C GLY A 40 26.61 -19.70 7.21
N VAL A 41 26.38 -18.40 7.00
CA VAL A 41 27.30 -17.52 6.24
C VAL A 41 28.63 -17.35 6.98
N LEU A 42 28.60 -17.05 8.28
CA LEU A 42 29.81 -16.88 9.11
C LEU A 42 30.63 -18.17 9.21
N ALA A 43 29.96 -19.32 9.31
CA ALA A 43 30.58 -20.64 9.31
C ALA A 43 31.06 -21.09 7.93
N LYS A 44 30.88 -20.28 6.88
CA LYS A 44 31.23 -20.59 5.47
C LYS A 44 30.50 -21.81 4.89
N ILE A 45 29.38 -22.21 5.51
CA ILE A 45 28.47 -23.24 4.99
C ILE A 45 27.63 -22.66 3.85
N ILE A 46 27.22 -21.39 4.00
CA ILE A 46 26.50 -20.62 2.99
C ILE A 46 27.46 -19.58 2.38
N PRO A 47 27.53 -19.45 1.04
CA PRO A 47 28.36 -18.42 0.42
C PRO A 47 27.93 -17.01 0.83
N ALA A 48 28.88 -16.12 1.11
CA ALA A 48 28.60 -14.71 1.43
C ALA A 48 27.81 -13.99 0.31
N MET A 49 27.97 -14.43 -0.94
CA MET A 49 27.17 -13.93 -2.08
C MET A 49 25.67 -14.12 -1.85
N ALA A 50 25.23 -15.18 -1.17
CA ALA A 50 23.82 -15.40 -0.89
C ALA A 50 23.23 -14.30 0.00
N LEU A 51 24.00 -13.77 0.97
CA LEU A 51 23.58 -12.65 1.81
C LEU A 51 23.43 -11.36 1.01
N ILE A 52 24.35 -11.09 0.07
CA ILE A 52 24.28 -9.92 -0.82
C ILE A 52 23.05 -10.02 -1.72
N LEU A 53 22.81 -11.20 -2.31
CA LEU A 53 21.66 -11.46 -3.16
C LEU A 53 20.34 -11.28 -2.39
N TRP A 54 20.28 -11.81 -1.17
CA TRP A 54 19.13 -11.62 -0.28
C TRP A 54 18.87 -10.13 -0.02
N TYR A 55 19.89 -9.38 0.39
CA TYR A 55 19.78 -7.93 0.64
C TYR A 55 19.30 -7.16 -0.60
N CYS A 56 19.86 -7.44 -1.78
CA CYS A 56 19.46 -6.76 -3.02
C CYS A 56 18.00 -7.06 -3.39
N VAL A 57 17.56 -8.31 -3.22
CA VAL A 57 16.16 -8.71 -3.48
C VAL A 57 15.22 -7.99 -2.50
N GLU A 58 15.55 -7.96 -1.21
CA GLU A 58 14.75 -7.23 -0.21
C GLU A 58 14.68 -5.73 -0.53
N ALA A 59 15.82 -5.10 -0.81
CA ALA A 59 15.89 -3.69 -1.16
C ALA A 59 15.02 -3.38 -2.39
N LEU A 60 15.03 -4.26 -3.41
CA LEU A 60 14.17 -4.12 -4.59
C LEU A 60 12.69 -4.26 -4.23
N ILE A 61 12.31 -5.25 -3.42
CA ILE A 61 10.94 -5.42 -2.95
C ILE A 61 10.47 -4.18 -2.18
N TYR A 62 11.27 -3.67 -1.24
CA TYR A 62 10.98 -2.47 -0.47
C TYR A 62 10.88 -1.23 -1.35
N MET A 63 11.75 -1.09 -2.36
CA MET A 63 11.68 0.02 -3.31
C MET A 63 10.37 -0.03 -4.12
N VAL A 64 10.01 -1.18 -4.68
CA VAL A 64 8.75 -1.35 -5.42
C VAL A 64 7.55 -1.08 -4.52
N ASN A 65 7.56 -1.59 -3.29
CA ASN A 65 6.49 -1.34 -2.32
C ASN A 65 6.38 0.14 -1.95
N SER A 66 7.51 0.82 -1.77
CA SER A 66 7.55 2.26 -1.49
C SER A 66 6.98 3.07 -2.65
N ILE A 67 7.35 2.75 -3.89
CA ILE A 67 6.80 3.40 -5.08
C ILE A 67 5.28 3.19 -5.19
N ARG A 68 4.80 1.99 -4.88
CA ARG A 68 3.37 1.67 -4.86
C ARG A 68 2.61 2.49 -3.81
N THR A 69 3.17 2.62 -2.62
CA THR A 69 2.62 3.45 -1.54
C THR A 69 2.54 4.91 -1.97
N LEU A 70 3.60 5.44 -2.58
CA LEU A 70 3.56 6.79 -3.16
C LEU A 70 2.45 6.93 -4.20
N GLY A 71 2.32 5.97 -5.12
CA GLY A 71 1.29 6.00 -6.16
C GLY A 71 -0.16 5.84 -5.65
N ALA A 72 -0.36 5.46 -4.39
CA ALA A 72 -1.68 5.25 -3.81
C ALA A 72 -2.37 6.54 -3.37
N HIS A 73 -1.58 7.58 -3.09
CA HIS A 73 -2.02 8.80 -2.40
C HIS A 73 -1.40 10.07 -3.01
N ARG A 74 -2.09 11.20 -2.86
CA ARG A 74 -1.62 12.52 -3.30
C ARG A 74 -0.84 13.26 -2.22
N TYR A 75 -0.91 12.79 -0.96
CA TYR A 75 -0.26 13.37 0.21
C TYR A 75 -0.55 14.86 0.39
N GLN A 76 -1.77 15.29 0.09
CA GLN A 76 -2.18 16.70 0.13
C GLN A 76 -2.77 17.12 1.50
N ASN A 77 -2.41 16.41 2.57
CA ASN A 77 -2.93 16.71 3.91
C ASN A 77 -2.42 18.10 4.39
N PRO A 78 -3.31 19.06 4.72
CA PRO A 78 -2.92 20.30 5.37
C PRO A 78 -2.27 19.98 6.73
N ARG A 79 -1.07 20.53 6.99
CA ARG A 79 -0.28 20.23 8.21
C ARG A 79 -1.02 20.45 9.54
N GLU A 80 -2.08 21.25 9.54
CA GLU A 80 -2.68 21.79 10.76
C GLU A 80 -3.95 21.06 11.21
N ASN A 81 -4.58 20.22 10.37
CA ASN A 81 -5.87 19.60 10.71
C ASN A 81 -6.00 18.15 10.23
N ALA A 82 -6.75 17.35 11.00
CA ALA A 82 -7.17 16.03 10.54
C ALA A 82 -8.00 16.14 9.26
N MET A 83 -7.69 15.30 8.27
CA MET A 83 -8.43 15.31 7.01
C MET A 83 -9.87 14.85 7.21
N SER A 84 -10.81 15.61 6.64
CA SER A 84 -12.20 15.15 6.50
C SER A 84 -12.26 13.85 5.67
N TYR A 85 -13.29 13.03 5.87
CA TYR A 85 -13.43 11.79 5.11
C TYR A 85 -13.47 12.01 3.57
N PRO A 86 -14.20 12.99 3.03
CA PRO A 86 -14.10 13.34 1.61
C PRO A 86 -12.69 13.74 1.17
N SER A 87 -11.94 14.45 2.03
CA SER A 87 -10.55 14.80 1.74
C SER A 87 -9.65 13.57 1.69
N GLN A 88 -9.82 12.59 2.58
CA GLN A 88 -9.05 11.33 2.55
C GLN A 88 -9.35 10.52 1.28
N MET A 89 -10.61 10.50 0.84
CA MET A 89 -11.01 9.88 -0.42
C MET A 89 -10.38 10.61 -1.62
N LEU A 90 -10.42 11.94 -1.66
CA LEU A 90 -9.77 12.75 -2.70
C LEU A 90 -8.24 12.67 -2.68
N ASP A 91 -7.64 12.37 -1.53
CA ASP A 91 -6.21 12.09 -1.45
C ASP A 91 -5.85 10.73 -2.03
N SER A 92 -6.79 9.78 -2.00
CA SER A 92 -6.59 8.43 -2.52
C SER A 92 -6.73 8.35 -4.04
N VAL A 93 -5.98 7.46 -4.68
CA VAL A 93 -5.90 7.34 -6.14
C VAL A 93 -6.54 6.04 -6.63
N ASN A 94 -7.39 6.13 -7.66
CA ASN A 94 -7.84 4.99 -8.45
C ASN A 94 -7.05 4.95 -9.76
N ILE A 95 -6.52 3.80 -10.14
CA ILE A 95 -5.75 3.59 -11.38
C ILE A 95 -6.40 2.44 -12.15
N PRO A 96 -7.57 2.65 -12.79
CA PRO A 96 -8.28 1.59 -13.52
C PRO A 96 -7.39 0.97 -14.59
N GLY A 97 -6.63 1.80 -15.31
CA GLY A 97 -5.53 1.41 -16.19
C GLY A 97 -5.85 0.28 -17.18
N ASN A 98 -4.82 -0.46 -17.58
CA ASN A 98 -4.95 -1.62 -18.46
C ASN A 98 -5.24 -2.87 -17.61
N LYS A 99 -6.26 -3.64 -17.98
CA LYS A 99 -6.71 -4.83 -17.24
C LYS A 99 -5.65 -5.93 -17.09
N TRP A 100 -4.65 -5.97 -17.96
CA TRP A 100 -3.59 -6.97 -17.95
C TRP A 100 -2.29 -6.46 -17.31
N MET A 101 -1.95 -5.20 -17.54
CA MET A 101 -0.69 -4.63 -17.06
C MET A 101 -0.79 -4.03 -15.66
N THR A 102 -1.89 -3.33 -15.35
CA THR A 102 -2.02 -2.63 -14.08
C THR A 102 -2.02 -3.56 -12.88
N PRO A 103 -2.68 -4.74 -12.90
CA PRO A 103 -2.62 -5.66 -11.78
C PRO A 103 -1.22 -6.18 -11.44
N LEU A 104 -0.25 -6.14 -12.37
CA LEU A 104 1.12 -6.63 -12.13
C LEU A 104 1.87 -5.77 -11.12
N TRP A 105 1.58 -4.47 -11.06
CA TRP A 105 2.25 -3.54 -10.14
C TRP A 105 1.28 -2.91 -9.11
N ALA A 106 0.00 -2.84 -9.42
CA ALA A 106 -1.07 -2.44 -8.51
C ALA A 106 -2.12 -3.56 -8.37
N PRO A 107 -1.78 -4.67 -7.70
CA PRO A 107 -2.72 -5.75 -7.51
C PRO A 107 -3.81 -5.36 -6.50
N VAL A 108 -4.95 -6.04 -6.62
CA VAL A 108 -6.01 -6.08 -5.61
C VAL A 108 -6.54 -4.66 -5.28
N GLY A 109 -6.36 -4.17 -4.04
CA GLY A 109 -6.87 -2.88 -3.59
C GLY A 109 -6.15 -1.66 -4.16
N LEU A 110 -4.87 -1.75 -4.52
CA LEU A 110 -4.11 -0.58 -4.97
C LEU A 110 -4.67 0.01 -6.27
N ARG A 111 -5.17 -0.85 -7.16
CA ARG A 111 -5.79 -0.43 -8.43
C ARG A 111 -7.01 0.46 -8.21
N PHE A 112 -7.78 0.20 -7.15
CA PHE A 112 -9.00 0.92 -6.82
C PHE A 112 -8.96 1.43 -5.37
N HIS A 113 -7.85 2.07 -4.99
CA HIS A 113 -7.55 2.39 -3.60
C HIS A 113 -8.57 3.36 -2.99
N ALA A 114 -8.95 4.42 -3.71
CA ALA A 114 -9.99 5.34 -3.24
C ALA A 114 -11.35 4.64 -3.09
N THR A 115 -11.65 3.66 -3.94
CA THR A 115 -12.86 2.84 -3.83
C THR A 115 -12.82 1.96 -2.58
N HIS A 116 -11.66 1.40 -2.24
CA HIS A 116 -11.46 0.66 -0.99
C HIS A 116 -11.64 1.55 0.24
N HIS A 117 -11.18 2.81 0.20
CA HIS A 117 -11.43 3.76 1.30
C HIS A 117 -12.91 4.10 1.48
N LEU A 118 -13.68 4.16 0.37
CA LEU A 118 -15.13 4.35 0.42
C LEU A 118 -15.88 3.12 0.95
N PHE A 119 -15.42 1.93 0.58
CA PHE A 119 -16.08 0.67 0.89
C PHE A 119 -15.06 -0.36 1.42
N PRO A 120 -14.55 -0.19 2.65
CA PRO A 120 -13.47 -1.04 3.17
C PRO A 120 -13.89 -2.50 3.36
N ASP A 121 -15.18 -2.75 3.54
CA ASP A 121 -15.75 -4.08 3.75
C ASP A 121 -16.06 -4.82 2.44
N LEU A 122 -15.97 -4.14 1.28
CA LEU A 122 -16.12 -4.81 0.00
C LEU A 122 -14.89 -5.68 -0.29
N PRO A 123 -15.09 -6.93 -0.72
CA PRO A 123 -13.96 -7.78 -1.08
C PRO A 123 -13.26 -7.20 -2.32
N TYR A 124 -11.93 -7.30 -2.35
CA TYR A 124 -11.13 -6.62 -3.37
C TYR A 124 -11.50 -6.94 -4.83
N HIS A 125 -11.97 -8.16 -5.10
CA HIS A 125 -12.41 -8.56 -6.44
C HIS A 125 -13.68 -7.83 -6.90
N ALA A 126 -14.48 -7.28 -5.98
CA ALA A 126 -15.68 -6.51 -6.29
C ALA A 126 -15.40 -5.01 -6.51
N LEU A 127 -14.18 -4.53 -6.23
CA LEU A 127 -13.86 -3.10 -6.33
C LEU A 127 -13.90 -2.56 -7.76
N GLU A 128 -13.54 -3.37 -8.77
CA GLU A 128 -13.64 -2.94 -10.18
C GLU A 128 -15.09 -2.66 -10.57
N GLU A 129 -16.01 -3.54 -10.16
CA GLU A 129 -17.43 -3.38 -10.44
C GLU A 129 -18.02 -2.20 -9.65
N ALA A 130 -17.62 -2.02 -8.39
CA ALA A 130 -18.01 -0.85 -7.60
C ALA A 130 -17.52 0.45 -8.26
N HIS A 131 -16.25 0.52 -8.68
CA HIS A 131 -15.69 1.66 -9.40
C HIS A 131 -16.47 1.97 -10.67
N ARG A 132 -16.77 0.94 -11.47
CA ARG A 132 -17.55 1.09 -12.71
C ARG A 132 -18.93 1.70 -12.43
N ARG A 133 -19.64 1.20 -11.41
CA ARG A 133 -20.97 1.73 -11.02
C ARG A 133 -20.89 3.18 -10.57
N LEU A 134 -19.90 3.53 -9.77
CA LEU A 134 -19.72 4.89 -9.27
C LEU A 134 -19.41 5.88 -10.40
N ILE A 135 -18.54 5.53 -11.35
CA ILE A 135 -18.27 6.38 -12.52
C ILE A 135 -19.51 6.53 -13.39
N LEU A 136 -20.29 5.46 -13.60
CA LEU A 136 -21.51 5.53 -14.41
C LEU A 136 -22.60 6.40 -13.77
N ASP A 137 -22.75 6.33 -12.45
CA ASP A 137 -23.79 7.05 -11.71
C ASP A 137 -23.42 8.53 -11.45
N GLN A 138 -22.16 8.79 -11.08
CA GLN A 138 -21.71 10.12 -10.64
C GLN A 138 -21.02 10.92 -11.76
N GLY A 139 -20.48 10.26 -12.79
CA GLY A 139 -19.72 10.88 -13.87
C GLY A 139 -18.26 11.22 -13.50
N GLU A 140 -17.44 11.47 -14.53
CA GLU A 140 -16.01 11.73 -14.38
C GLU A 140 -15.68 13.09 -13.73
N SER A 141 -16.58 14.07 -13.84
CA SER A 141 -16.43 15.39 -13.23
C SER A 141 -16.81 15.43 -11.74
N SER A 142 -17.35 14.34 -11.19
CA SER A 142 -17.73 14.22 -9.78
C SER A 142 -16.51 14.23 -8.84
N LEU A 143 -16.78 14.36 -7.54
CA LEU A 143 -15.74 14.21 -6.51
C LEU A 143 -15.06 12.84 -6.60
N TYR A 144 -15.83 11.77 -6.84
CA TYR A 144 -15.28 10.44 -7.03
C TYR A 144 -14.43 10.35 -8.30
N GLY A 145 -14.87 10.94 -9.41
CA GLY A 145 -14.13 10.96 -10.67
C GLY A 145 -12.74 11.59 -10.54
N LYS A 146 -12.59 12.62 -9.69
CA LYS A 146 -11.29 13.24 -9.37
C LYS A 146 -10.28 12.31 -8.70
N THR A 147 -10.71 11.17 -8.16
CA THR A 147 -9.80 10.17 -7.59
C THR A 147 -9.03 9.41 -8.68
N VAL A 148 -9.51 9.41 -9.92
CA VAL A 148 -8.97 8.61 -11.03
C VAL A 148 -7.71 9.22 -11.63
N CYS A 149 -6.68 8.40 -11.81
CA CYS A 149 -5.45 8.73 -12.52
C CYS A 149 -5.17 7.71 -13.62
N SER A 150 -4.48 8.15 -14.68
CA SER A 150 -4.21 7.32 -15.86
C SER A 150 -3.12 6.27 -15.65
N GLY A 151 -2.29 6.40 -14.63
CA GLY A 151 -1.21 5.45 -14.33
C GLY A 151 -0.30 5.90 -13.19
N LEU A 152 0.71 5.08 -12.89
CA LEU A 152 1.70 5.36 -11.85
C LEU A 152 2.54 6.60 -12.15
N LEU A 153 3.09 6.71 -13.36
CA LEU A 153 4.00 7.79 -13.73
C LEU A 153 3.36 9.19 -13.61
N PRO A 154 2.13 9.42 -14.10
CA PRO A 154 1.42 10.68 -13.86
C PRO A 154 1.26 11.01 -12.37
N THR A 155 0.90 10.03 -11.54
CA THR A 155 0.74 10.22 -10.09
C THR A 155 2.06 10.62 -9.44
N LEU A 156 3.15 9.92 -9.76
CA LEU A 156 4.49 10.23 -9.22
C LEU A 156 5.00 11.60 -9.69
N ASN A 157 4.74 11.99 -10.94
CA ASN A 157 5.14 13.29 -11.47
C ASN A 157 4.42 14.43 -10.72
N LEU A 158 3.12 14.25 -10.48
CA LEU A 158 2.32 15.20 -9.70
C LEU A 158 2.85 15.33 -8.27
N LEU A 159 3.20 14.20 -7.62
CA LEU A 159 3.83 14.22 -6.30
C LEU A 159 5.19 14.92 -6.30
N TRP A 160 6.03 14.64 -7.29
CA TRP A 160 7.34 15.29 -7.42
C TRP A 160 7.22 16.80 -7.55
N LYS A 161 6.28 17.27 -8.38
CA LYS A 161 5.99 18.70 -8.54
C LYS A 161 5.49 19.33 -7.24
N HIS A 162 4.64 18.63 -6.48
CA HIS A 162 4.17 19.12 -5.19
C HIS A 162 5.28 19.18 -4.14
N ALA A 163 6.22 18.23 -4.14
CA ALA A 163 7.34 18.22 -3.21
C ALA A 163 8.41 19.29 -3.51
N ALA A 164 8.47 19.76 -4.76
CA ALA A 164 9.40 20.80 -5.20
C ALA A 164 8.90 22.23 -4.94
N ASN A 165 7.64 22.40 -4.55
CA ASN A 165 7.02 23.67 -4.18
C ASN A 165 6.94 23.80 -2.66
#